data_AF-A0AAV6UE45-F1
#
_entry.id   AF-A0AAV6UE45-F1
#
_cell.length_a   1.000
_cell.length_b   1.000
_cell.length_c   1.000
_cell.angle_alpha   90.00
_cell.angle_beta   90.00
_cell.angle_gamma   90.00
#
_symmetry.space_group_name_H-M   'P 1'
#
loop_
_entity.id
_entity.type
_entity.pdbx_description
1 polymer ?
#
loop_
_entity_poly.entity_id
_entity_poly.type
_entity_poly.pdbx_seq_one_letter_code
_entity_poly.pdbx_strand_id
1 'polypeptide(L)'
;MSLASLSVVACCLLQATLWSLSEGRGEVCHLRPVIHVLQQPGCIPKPIPSFACQGSCSSYVQVSGSKFWQVERSCMCCQEMGEREASIGIFCPKASPRFRKIVTRAPVECMCRPCTAVDEASVHPQEFSPMLTAPKELLLKDMPQSPEAYHIRGEFGPDKEIPVV
;
A
#
# COMPACT_ATOMS: atom_id res chain seq x y z
N MET A 1 -50.15 -21.96 -18.87
CA MET A 1 -49.41 -21.12 -17.91
C MET A 1 -50.00 -19.72 -18.00
N SER A 2 -50.51 -19.17 -16.89
CA SER A 2 -51.28 -17.91 -16.92
C SER A 2 -50.37 -16.71 -17.17
N LEU A 3 -50.86 -15.69 -17.86
CA LEU A 3 -50.16 -14.40 -18.07
C LEU A 3 -49.67 -13.77 -16.75
N ALA A 4 -50.39 -14.01 -15.65
CA ALA A 4 -49.99 -13.58 -14.31
C ALA A 4 -48.69 -14.27 -13.83
N SER A 5 -48.46 -15.52 -14.21
CA SER A 5 -47.27 -16.29 -13.83
C SER A 5 -46.01 -15.78 -14.53
N LEU A 6 -46.14 -15.36 -15.79
CA LEU A 6 -45.03 -14.78 -16.58
C LEU A 6 -44.63 -13.39 -16.06
N SER A 7 -45.59 -12.59 -15.63
CA SER A 7 -45.33 -11.24 -15.09
C SER A 7 -44.55 -11.27 -13.78
N VAL A 8 -44.89 -12.21 -12.87
CA VAL A 8 -44.18 -12.36 -11.58
C VAL A 8 -42.74 -12.82 -11.79
N VAL A 9 -42.51 -13.80 -12.68
CA VAL A 9 -41.17 -14.30 -12.98
C VAL A 9 -40.31 -13.21 -13.63
N ALA A 10 -40.87 -12.43 -14.57
CA ALA A 10 -40.15 -11.32 -15.18
C ALA A 10 -39.79 -10.21 -14.17
N CYS A 11 -40.68 -9.90 -13.22
CA CYS A 11 -40.42 -8.91 -12.18
C CYS A 11 -39.34 -9.38 -11.20
N CYS A 12 -39.34 -10.67 -10.80
CA CYS A 12 -38.30 -11.24 -9.94
C CYS A 12 -36.92 -11.25 -10.63
N LEU A 13 -36.86 -11.55 -11.93
CA LEU A 13 -35.61 -11.50 -12.70
C LEU A 13 -35.07 -10.06 -12.83
N LEU A 14 -35.95 -9.09 -13.08
CA LEU A 14 -35.58 -7.66 -13.12
C LEU A 14 -35.07 -7.16 -11.76
N GLN A 15 -35.72 -7.55 -10.66
CA GLN A 15 -35.27 -7.21 -9.31
C GLN A 15 -33.93 -7.88 -8.99
N ALA A 16 -33.70 -9.15 -9.34
CA ALA A 16 -32.42 -9.81 -9.12
C ALA A 16 -31.26 -9.15 -9.89
N THR A 17 -31.49 -8.64 -11.11
CA THR A 17 -30.45 -7.94 -11.88
C THR A 17 -30.10 -6.55 -11.31
N LEU A 18 -31.02 -5.89 -10.62
CA LEU A 18 -30.79 -4.57 -10.02
C LEU A 18 -29.96 -4.65 -8.72
N TRP A 19 -29.97 -5.79 -8.03
CA TRP A 19 -29.25 -5.96 -6.75
C TRP A 19 -27.77 -6.32 -6.96
N SER A 20 -27.40 -6.81 -8.15
CA SER A 20 -26.03 -7.23 -8.46
C SER A 20 -25.10 -6.10 -8.92
N LEU A 21 -25.56 -4.85 -9.03
CA LEU A 21 -24.81 -3.77 -9.68
C LEU A 21 -24.02 -2.84 -8.74
N SER A 22 -23.88 -3.15 -7.45
CA SER A 22 -23.21 -2.24 -6.49
C SER A 22 -22.35 -2.97 -5.46
N GLU A 23 -21.47 -3.87 -5.91
CA GLU A 23 -20.27 -4.21 -5.13
C GLU A 23 -19.10 -3.39 -5.68
N GLY A 24 -19.16 -2.06 -5.46
CA GLY A 24 -17.96 -1.24 -5.60
C GLY A 24 -16.90 -1.82 -4.67
N ARG A 25 -15.65 -1.94 -5.14
CA ARG A 25 -14.50 -2.23 -4.27
C ARG A 25 -14.34 -1.05 -3.33
N GLY A 26 -15.12 -1.06 -2.25
CA GLY A 26 -15.19 0.02 -1.28
C GLY A 26 -13.90 0.09 -0.48
N GLU A 27 -13.49 1.31 -0.17
CA GLU A 27 -12.43 1.54 0.81
C GLU A 27 -12.87 0.99 2.16
N VAL A 28 -12.02 0.17 2.78
CA VAL A 28 -12.29 -0.38 4.09
C VAL A 28 -11.09 -0.07 4.96
N CYS A 29 -11.17 0.95 5.79
CA CYS A 29 -10.17 1.25 6.80
C CYS A 29 -10.87 1.44 8.15
N HIS A 30 -10.47 0.65 9.14
CA HIS A 30 -11.13 0.66 10.44
C HIS A 30 -10.15 0.43 11.58
N LEU A 31 -10.57 0.88 12.76
CA LEU A 31 -9.88 0.64 14.02
C LEU A 31 -10.22 -0.76 14.53
N ARG A 32 -9.21 -1.56 14.84
CA ARG A 32 -9.36 -2.93 15.34
C ARG A 32 -8.77 -3.09 16.75
N PRO A 33 -9.47 -3.75 17.69
CA PRO A 33 -8.89 -4.09 18.99
C PRO A 33 -7.81 -5.17 18.85
N VAL A 34 -6.70 -4.99 19.55
CA VAL A 34 -5.56 -5.92 19.56
C VAL A 34 -4.98 -6.07 20.98
N ILE A 35 -4.28 -7.17 21.22
CA ILE A 35 -3.49 -7.35 22.45
C ILE A 35 -2.03 -7.05 22.14
N HIS A 36 -1.48 -6.03 22.80
CA HIS A 36 -0.07 -5.69 22.70
C HIS A 36 0.66 -6.15 23.96
N VAL A 37 1.85 -6.73 23.82
CA VAL A 37 2.65 -7.21 24.97
C VAL A 37 3.77 -6.22 25.22
N LEU A 38 3.69 -5.50 26.34
CA LEU A 38 4.74 -4.59 26.76
C LEU A 38 5.95 -5.39 27.25
N GLN A 39 7.08 -5.15 26.61
CA GLN A 39 8.37 -5.75 26.98
C GLN A 39 9.31 -4.65 27.43
N GLN A 40 9.73 -4.70 28.70
CA GLN A 40 10.71 -3.79 29.27
C GLN A 40 11.84 -4.63 29.90
N PRO A 41 13.12 -4.34 29.61
CA PRO A 41 14.23 -5.07 30.19
C PRO A 41 14.17 -5.12 31.72
N GLY A 42 14.30 -6.33 32.28
CA GLY A 42 14.26 -6.55 33.73
C GLY A 42 12.85 -6.52 34.36
N CYS A 43 11.81 -6.43 33.53
CA CYS A 43 10.41 -6.46 33.96
C CYS A 43 9.67 -7.67 33.38
N ILE A 44 8.59 -8.08 34.05
CA ILE A 44 7.74 -9.17 33.57
C ILE A 44 6.89 -8.63 32.41
N PRO A 45 6.88 -9.29 31.23
CA PRO A 45 6.06 -8.88 30.10
C PRO A 45 4.58 -8.74 30.49
N LYS A 46 3.95 -7.64 30.08
CA LYS A 46 2.57 -7.32 30.45
C LYS A 46 1.69 -7.19 29.21
N PRO A 47 0.72 -8.10 28.98
CA PRO A 47 -0.28 -7.92 27.93
C PRO A 47 -1.21 -6.76 28.28
N ILE A 48 -1.48 -5.90 27.31
CA ILE A 48 -2.41 -4.77 27.43
C ILE A 48 -3.38 -4.75 26.24
N PRO A 49 -4.66 -4.38 26.46
CA PRO A 49 -5.57 -4.09 25.37
C PRO A 49 -5.14 -2.78 24.68
N SER A 50 -5.15 -2.79 23.35
CA SER A 50 -4.81 -1.64 22.51
C SER A 50 -5.64 -1.65 21.23
N PHE A 51 -5.32 -0.76 20.31
CA PHE A 51 -5.96 -0.64 19.00
C PHE A 51 -4.90 -0.57 17.89
N ALA A 52 -5.28 -0.97 16.68
CA ALA A 52 -4.48 -0.88 15.47
C ALA A 52 -5.36 -0.49 14.28
N CYS A 53 -4.77 0.15 13.27
CA CYS A 53 -5.45 0.41 12.00
C CYS A 53 -5.30 -0.79 11.07
N GLN A 54 -6.40 -1.22 10.47
CA GLN A 54 -6.40 -2.31 9.50
C GLN A 54 -7.37 -2.00 8.36
N GLY A 55 -6.93 -2.22 7.13
CA GLY A 55 -7.76 -1.93 5.97
C GLY A 55 -7.07 -2.02 4.62
N SER A 56 -7.87 -1.76 3.59
CA SER A 56 -7.47 -1.52 2.21
C SER A 56 -7.91 -0.12 1.78
N CYS A 57 -6.99 0.60 1.13
CA CYS A 57 -7.20 1.93 0.58
C CYS A 57 -6.86 1.93 -0.93
N SER A 58 -7.55 2.71 -1.77
CA SER A 58 -7.30 2.76 -3.20
C SER A 58 -6.07 3.58 -3.48
N SER A 59 -5.25 3.04 -4.37
CA SER A 59 -4.08 3.70 -4.93
C SER A 59 -4.12 3.55 -6.44
N TYR A 60 -3.46 4.45 -7.15
CA TYR A 60 -3.33 4.38 -8.60
C TYR A 60 -1.94 4.82 -9.07
N VAL A 61 -1.58 4.31 -10.24
CA VAL A 61 -0.41 4.70 -11.02
C VAL A 61 -0.87 4.75 -12.47
N GLN A 62 -0.76 5.91 -13.10
CA GLN A 62 -1.21 6.12 -14.48
C GLN A 62 -0.27 7.06 -15.23
N VAL A 63 -0.35 7.06 -16.56
CA VAL A 63 0.35 8.06 -17.38
C VAL A 63 -0.27 9.43 -17.08
N SER A 64 0.56 10.46 -16.90
CA SER A 64 0.07 11.79 -16.62
C SER A 64 -0.71 12.35 -17.82
N GLY A 65 -1.93 12.83 -17.57
CA GLY A 65 -2.76 13.43 -18.62
C GLY A 65 -2.21 14.74 -19.20
N SER A 66 -1.24 15.37 -18.53
CA SER A 66 -0.60 16.61 -19.01
C SER A 66 0.79 16.39 -19.62
N LYS A 67 1.48 15.28 -19.28
CA LYS A 67 2.84 14.97 -19.73
C LYS A 67 2.95 13.47 -19.98
N PHE A 68 2.85 13.04 -21.24
CA PHE A 68 2.86 11.62 -21.62
C PHE A 68 4.11 10.85 -21.20
N TRP A 69 5.23 11.54 -20.93
CA TRP A 69 6.48 10.96 -20.46
C TRP A 69 6.58 10.85 -18.92
N GLN A 70 5.57 11.33 -18.17
CA GLN A 70 5.54 11.28 -16.70
C GLN A 70 4.45 10.33 -16.22
N VAL A 71 4.68 9.73 -15.05
CA VAL A 71 3.72 8.88 -14.36
C VAL A 71 3.17 9.66 -13.16
N GLU A 72 1.84 9.72 -13.06
CA GLU A 72 1.15 10.23 -11.88
C GLU A 72 0.85 9.07 -10.93
N ARG A 73 1.11 9.29 -9.63
CA ARG A 73 0.92 8.27 -8.59
C ARG A 73 0.15 8.85 -7.42
N SER A 74 -0.81 8.09 -6.91
CA SER A 74 -1.44 8.34 -5.61
C SER A 74 -1.44 7.05 -4.82
N CYS A 75 -0.81 7.05 -3.64
CA CYS A 75 -0.74 5.90 -2.76
C CYS A 75 -1.39 6.24 -1.43
N MET A 76 -2.46 5.51 -1.09
CA MET A 76 -3.23 5.69 0.13
C MET A 76 -2.98 4.53 1.09
N CYS A 77 -2.80 4.83 2.36
CA CYS A 77 -2.56 3.89 3.44
C CYS A 77 -3.65 4.03 4.52
N CYS A 78 -4.07 2.92 5.12
CA CYS A 78 -4.95 2.94 6.27
C CYS A 78 -4.13 3.35 7.51
N GLN A 79 -4.22 4.62 7.90
CA GLN A 79 -3.38 5.24 8.91
C GLN A 79 -4.20 5.83 10.04
N GLU A 80 -3.56 6.05 11.17
CA GLU A 80 -4.15 6.66 12.34
C GLU A 80 -4.50 8.14 12.14
N MET A 81 -5.59 8.53 12.80
CA MET A 81 -6.02 9.91 12.98
C MET A 81 -6.03 10.23 14.47
N GLY A 82 -4.84 10.56 14.95
CA GLY A 82 -4.60 10.90 16.34
C GLY A 82 -4.26 9.70 17.21
N GLU A 83 -3.63 10.03 18.34
CA GLU A 83 -3.15 9.06 19.31
C GLU A 83 -3.74 9.39 20.68
N ARG A 84 -4.04 8.34 21.45
CA ARG A 84 -4.33 8.45 22.88
C ARG A 84 -3.17 7.90 23.69
N GLU A 85 -2.74 8.64 24.70
CA GLU A 85 -1.75 8.17 25.65
C GLU A 85 -2.39 7.44 26.83
N ALA A 86 -1.76 6.35 27.27
CA ALA A 86 -2.14 5.60 28.46
C ALA A 86 -0.93 5.30 29.32
N SER A 87 -1.05 5.50 30.63
CA SER A 87 -0.01 5.18 31.60
C SER A 87 -0.24 3.82 32.25
N ILE A 88 0.67 2.88 32.01
CA ILE A 88 0.58 1.50 32.49
C ILE A 88 1.68 1.22 33.52
N GLY A 89 1.31 0.68 34.68
CA GLY A 89 2.26 0.13 35.65
C GLY A 89 2.75 -1.26 35.24
N ILE A 90 4.06 -1.45 35.10
CA ILE A 90 4.72 -2.75 34.87
C ILE A 90 5.51 -3.17 36.11
N PHE A 91 5.57 -4.48 36.37
CA PHE A 91 6.29 -5.04 37.51
C PHE A 91 7.70 -5.49 37.11
N CYS A 92 8.68 -5.02 37.86
CA CYS A 92 10.11 -5.24 37.66
C CYS A 92 10.71 -5.79 38.97
N PRO A 93 10.83 -7.12 39.14
CA PRO A 93 11.14 -7.74 40.42
C PRO A 93 12.51 -7.34 40.98
N LYS A 94 13.47 -7.03 40.09
CA LYS A 94 14.86 -6.69 40.43
C LYS A 94 15.11 -5.18 40.53
N ALA A 95 14.11 -4.34 40.29
CA ALA A 95 14.24 -2.88 40.36
C ALA A 95 13.72 -2.32 41.70
N SER A 96 14.27 -1.17 42.11
CA SER A 96 13.72 -0.34 43.18
C SER A 96 13.45 1.05 42.60
N PRO A 97 12.18 1.52 42.51
CA PRO A 97 10.94 0.83 42.88
C PRO A 97 10.61 -0.37 41.97
N ARG A 98 9.88 -1.35 42.52
CA ARG A 98 9.48 -2.58 41.80
C ARG A 98 8.40 -2.35 40.74
N PHE A 99 7.58 -1.31 40.87
CA PHE A 99 6.62 -0.92 39.84
C PHE A 99 7.13 0.29 39.09
N ARG A 100 7.12 0.22 37.77
CA ARG A 100 7.48 1.33 36.87
C ARG A 100 6.27 1.74 36.06
N LYS A 101 6.07 3.05 35.90
CA LYS A 101 5.03 3.61 35.05
C LYS A 101 5.61 3.79 33.65
N ILE A 102 4.97 3.19 32.65
CA ILE A 102 5.32 3.31 31.23
C ILE A 102 4.17 4.03 30.53
N VAL A 103 4.51 5.00 29.69
CA VAL A 103 3.54 5.66 28.81
C VAL A 103 3.49 4.90 27.50
N THR A 104 2.28 4.57 27.06
CA THR A 104 2.00 3.85 25.81
C THR A 104 1.03 4.68 24.98
N ARG A 105 1.08 4.53 23.66
CA ARG A 105 0.18 5.23 22.74
C ARG A 105 -0.58 4.24 21.87
N ALA A 106 -1.80 4.59 21.51
CA ALA A 106 -2.65 3.81 20.61
C ALA A 106 -3.45 4.74 19.70
N PRO A 107 -3.80 4.32 18.47
CA PRO A 107 -4.65 5.09 17.58
C PRO A 107 -6.06 5.29 18.17
N VAL A 108 -6.65 6.47 17.92
CA VAL A 108 -8.04 6.79 18.30
C VAL A 108 -9.00 6.50 17.16
N GLU A 109 -8.56 6.75 15.94
CA GLU A 109 -9.35 6.61 14.71
C GLU A 109 -8.41 6.22 13.56
N CYS A 110 -8.96 5.66 12.48
CA CYS A 110 -8.20 5.24 11.30
C CYS A 110 -8.91 5.70 10.03
N MET A 111 -8.16 6.24 9.07
CA MET A 111 -8.69 6.66 7.77
C MET A 111 -7.66 6.41 6.65
N CYS A 112 -8.14 6.33 5.40
CA CYS A 112 -7.26 6.29 4.24
C CYS A 112 -6.62 7.67 4.04
N ARG A 113 -5.29 7.73 4.18
CA ARG A 113 -4.49 8.95 4.04
C ARG A 113 -3.33 8.69 3.08
N PRO A 114 -2.77 9.72 2.42
CA PRO A 114 -1.58 9.54 1.61
C PRO A 114 -0.47 8.88 2.45
N CYS A 115 0.13 7.82 1.92
CA CYS A 115 1.24 7.16 2.60
C CYS A 115 2.37 8.17 2.84
N THR A 116 3.10 8.05 3.96
CA THR A 116 4.34 8.83 4.16
C THR A 116 5.25 8.57 2.98
N ALA A 117 5.67 9.65 2.30
CA ALA A 117 6.17 9.65 0.92
C ALA A 117 6.92 8.37 0.53
N VAL A 118 6.48 7.74 -0.56
CA VAL A 118 7.27 6.73 -1.26
C VAL A 118 8.56 7.41 -1.70
N ASP A 119 9.72 6.83 -1.36
CA ASP A 119 11.00 7.35 -1.86
C ASP A 119 11.04 7.15 -3.38
N GLU A 120 10.84 8.23 -4.13
CA GLU A 120 10.85 8.20 -5.60
C GLU A 120 12.18 7.68 -6.15
N ALA A 121 13.28 7.86 -5.42
CA ALA A 121 14.60 7.33 -5.79
C ALA A 121 14.68 5.80 -5.71
N SER A 122 13.77 5.15 -4.96
CA SER A 122 13.69 3.69 -4.85
C SER A 122 12.86 3.04 -5.97
N VAL A 123 12.10 3.84 -6.74
CA VAL A 123 11.23 3.36 -7.82
C VAL A 123 12.01 3.28 -9.13
N HIS A 124 12.45 2.06 -9.46
CA HIS A 124 13.21 1.80 -10.68
C HIS A 124 12.33 1.14 -11.76
N PRO A 125 12.53 1.47 -13.05
CA PRO A 125 11.89 0.71 -14.12
C PRO A 125 12.31 -0.75 -14.05
N GLN A 126 11.37 -1.67 -14.32
CA GLN A 126 11.58 -3.12 -14.20
C GLN A 126 12.75 -3.62 -15.08
N GLU A 127 13.00 -2.95 -16.20
CA GLU A 127 14.11 -3.20 -17.12
C GLU A 127 15.52 -3.07 -16.49
N PHE A 128 15.65 -2.35 -15.36
CA PHE A 128 16.93 -2.17 -14.66
C PHE A 128 17.12 -3.11 -13.45
N SER A 129 16.10 -3.90 -13.10
CA SER A 129 16.15 -4.81 -11.95
C SER A 129 17.23 -5.92 -12.05
N PRO A 130 17.55 -6.52 -13.23
CA PRO A 130 18.55 -7.58 -13.28
C PRO A 130 20.01 -7.11 -13.14
N MET A 131 20.29 -5.80 -13.22
CA MET A 131 21.66 -5.26 -13.10
C MET A 131 22.11 -4.98 -11.66
N LEU A 132 21.20 -4.93 -10.70
CA LEU A 132 21.51 -4.64 -9.28
C LEU A 132 21.91 -5.89 -8.47
N THR A 133 21.74 -7.09 -9.02
CA THR A 133 22.17 -8.36 -8.41
C THR A 133 23.57 -8.81 -8.82
N ALA A 134 24.25 -8.08 -9.71
CA ALA A 134 25.62 -8.40 -10.10
C ALA A 134 26.62 -7.80 -9.09
N PRO A 135 27.59 -8.59 -8.56
CA PRO A 135 28.69 -8.06 -7.77
C PRO A 135 29.43 -6.95 -8.52
N LYS A 136 29.72 -5.86 -7.81
CA LYS A 136 30.32 -4.60 -8.30
C LYS A 136 31.66 -4.78 -9.05
N GLU A 137 32.28 -5.96 -8.99
CA GLU A 137 33.57 -6.28 -9.62
C GLU A 137 33.49 -6.65 -11.11
N LEU A 138 32.30 -6.87 -11.69
CA LEU A 138 32.16 -7.14 -13.13
C LEU A 138 31.87 -5.91 -13.99
N LEU A 139 31.48 -4.78 -13.40
CA LEU A 139 31.05 -3.59 -14.15
C LEU A 139 32.21 -2.70 -14.65
N LEU A 140 33.46 -3.01 -14.30
CA LEU A 140 34.62 -2.21 -14.73
C LEU A 140 35.42 -2.82 -15.90
N LYS A 141 35.02 -3.99 -16.41
CA LYS A 141 35.73 -4.65 -17.53
C LYS A 141 35.17 -4.34 -18.92
N ASP A 142 33.94 -3.83 -19.01
CA ASP A 142 33.24 -3.66 -20.29
C ASP A 142 32.89 -2.19 -20.61
N MET A 143 33.67 -1.22 -20.13
CA MET A 143 33.60 0.15 -20.64
C MET A 143 34.57 0.30 -21.83
N PRO A 144 34.09 0.37 -23.08
CA PRO A 144 34.97 0.63 -24.23
C PRO A 144 35.57 2.04 -24.11
N GLN A 145 36.90 2.11 -23.98
CA GLN A 145 37.68 3.35 -24.11
C GLN A 145 37.81 3.73 -25.59
N SER A 146 36.79 4.34 -26.19
CA SER A 146 36.96 5.12 -27.43
C SER A 146 35.74 6.01 -27.72
N PRO A 147 35.91 7.29 -28.10
CA PRO A 147 34.80 8.21 -28.35
C PRO A 147 34.16 8.14 -29.76
N GLU A 148 34.53 7.21 -30.65
CA GLU A 148 34.27 7.40 -32.10
C GLU A 148 33.19 6.52 -32.77
N ALA A 149 32.15 6.06 -32.05
CA ALA A 149 31.11 5.26 -32.71
C ALA A 149 29.67 5.53 -32.22
N TYR A 150 29.19 6.76 -32.43
CA TYR A 150 27.74 7.02 -32.50
C TYR A 150 27.41 7.76 -33.80
N HIS A 151 27.37 7.01 -34.91
CA HIS A 151 26.62 7.44 -36.09
C HIS A 151 25.19 6.91 -35.97
N ILE A 152 24.26 7.81 -35.64
CA ILE A 152 22.82 7.56 -35.72
C ILE A 152 22.44 7.46 -37.20
N ARG A 153 22.13 6.26 -37.66
CA ARG A 153 21.43 6.05 -38.94
C ARG A 153 19.95 5.81 -38.62
N GLY A 154 19.19 6.89 -38.55
CA GLY A 154 17.73 6.85 -38.43
C GLY A 154 17.10 6.56 -39.78
N GLU A 155 16.62 5.34 -39.98
CA GLU A 155 15.61 5.02 -41.01
C GLU A 155 14.27 4.88 -40.29
N PHE A 156 13.45 5.93 -40.36
CA PHE A 156 12.04 5.89 -39.96
C PHE A 156 11.23 5.24 -41.09
N GLY A 157 10.72 4.03 -40.85
CA GLY A 157 9.61 3.46 -41.63
C GLY A 157 8.27 3.78 -40.95
N PRO A 158 7.20 4.12 -41.68
CA PRO A 158 5.92 4.45 -41.10
C PRO A 158 5.16 3.18 -40.68
N ASP A 159 4.24 3.35 -39.73
CA ASP A 159 3.18 2.41 -39.36
C ASP A 159 3.59 1.14 -38.62
N LYS A 160 3.84 1.27 -37.31
CA LYS A 160 3.42 0.24 -36.35
C LYS A 160 2.74 0.90 -35.16
N GLU A 161 1.42 0.79 -35.13
CA GLU A 161 0.59 1.07 -33.96
C GLU A 161 1.13 0.27 -32.76
N ILE A 162 1.38 0.98 -31.67
CA ILE A 162 1.73 0.39 -30.38
C ILE A 162 0.42 -0.15 -29.80
N PRO A 163 0.31 -1.44 -29.45
CA PRO A 163 -0.91 -1.96 -28.85
C PRO A 163 -1.09 -1.36 -27.45
N VAL A 164 -2.20 -0.66 -27.25
CA VAL A 164 -2.73 -0.34 -25.92
C VAL A 164 -3.38 -1.62 -25.40
N VAL A 165 -2.83 -2.18 -24.32
CA VAL A 165 -3.41 -3.30 -23.57
C VAL A 165 -4.61 -2.82 -22.76
#